data_AF-A0A0P0DVX4-F1
#
_entry.id   AF-A0A0P0DVX4-F1
#
_cell.length_a   1.000
_cell.length_b   1.000
_cell.length_c   1.000
_cell.angle_alpha   90.00
_cell.angle_beta   90.00
_cell.angle_gamma   90.00
#
_symmetry.space_group_name_H-M   'P 1'
#
loop_
_entity.id
_entity.type
_entity.pdbx_description
1 polymer ?
#
loop_
_entity_poly.entity_id
_entity_poly.type
_entity_poly.pdbx_seq_one_letter_code
_entity_poly.pdbx_strand_id
1 'polypeptide(L)'
;MAVTGLLCVAAFAVVPTDAWASEHTAPSAAGVADALAAVDEIDGSLLLTPTDDAGVGSVEVGQGTVAVPTSPDDDITMSARGQDVLSVRLPMADDAANAVVMEDGTVIYPGEEFSGSVIVSDIGVQMLTTIAGPESPVAYSYELSLEPGQTLRIVEDGAVVVNGDGSIVAAVAQPWARDADGEEVATHYEVDGSTLIQIVDHASAEGVAYPVVADPIWLAPWVVRCLVGIGINGPTITRIASSGSPGAVLAAFGYGAFRCLIGR
;
A
#
# COMPACT_ATOMS: atom_id res chain seq x y z
N MET A 1 54.84 11.79 69.71
CA MET A 1 54.46 12.13 68.32
C MET A 1 53.54 11.03 67.81
N ALA A 2 52.24 11.28 67.78
CA ALA A 2 51.27 10.42 67.13
C ALA A 2 50.29 11.34 66.40
N VAL A 3 50.24 11.18 65.08
CA VAL A 3 49.63 12.07 64.10
C VAL A 3 48.14 11.73 63.97
N THR A 4 47.30 12.76 64.10
CA THR A 4 45.86 12.75 63.85
C THR A 4 45.60 12.55 62.35
N GLY A 5 44.96 11.45 61.97
CA GLY A 5 44.51 11.19 60.60
C GLY A 5 43.00 11.42 60.47
N LEU A 6 42.62 12.51 59.81
CA LEU A 6 41.23 12.85 59.48
C LEU A 6 40.84 12.07 58.21
N LEU A 7 39.90 11.12 58.31
CA LEU A 7 39.33 10.41 57.15
C LEU A 7 38.18 11.24 56.57
N CYS A 8 38.37 11.82 55.38
CA CYS A 8 37.27 12.34 54.56
C CYS A 8 36.69 11.21 53.70
N VAL A 9 35.42 10.87 53.92
CA VAL A 9 34.66 9.97 53.02
C VAL A 9 33.98 10.85 51.98
N ALA A 10 34.44 10.77 50.73
CA ALA A 10 33.77 11.41 49.59
C ALA A 10 32.66 10.48 49.09
N ALA A 11 31.40 10.92 49.22
CA ALA A 11 30.25 10.25 48.62
C ALA A 11 30.19 10.61 47.13
N PHE A 12 30.51 9.65 46.26
CA PHE A 12 30.21 9.77 44.83
C PHE A 12 28.75 9.39 44.61
N ALA A 13 27.91 10.38 44.29
CA ALA A 13 26.58 10.13 43.75
C ALA A 13 26.74 9.63 42.32
N VAL A 14 26.53 8.33 42.10
CA VAL A 14 26.36 7.77 40.76
C VAL A 14 24.98 8.19 40.30
N VAL A 15 24.91 9.14 39.37
CA VAL A 15 23.67 9.47 38.66
C VAL A 15 23.45 8.35 37.65
N PRO A 16 22.34 7.59 37.69
CA PRO A 16 22.02 6.67 36.62
C PRO A 16 21.81 7.50 35.35
N THR A 17 22.64 7.25 34.34
CA THR A 17 22.34 7.66 32.98
C THR A 17 21.21 6.77 32.50
N ASP A 18 19.98 7.25 32.60
CA ASP A 18 18.85 6.68 31.87
C ASP A 18 19.19 6.81 30.39
N ALA A 19 19.66 5.71 29.80
CA ALA A 19 19.71 5.57 28.37
C ALA A 19 18.27 5.61 27.88
N TRP A 20 17.88 6.67 27.19
CA TRP A 20 16.66 6.69 26.39
C TRP A 20 16.84 5.63 25.30
N ALA A 21 16.41 4.41 25.58
CA ALA A 21 15.99 3.52 24.52
C ALA A 21 14.79 4.22 23.89
N SER A 22 14.96 4.76 22.67
CA SER A 22 13.82 5.16 21.86
C SER A 22 12.99 3.90 21.66
N GLU A 23 11.90 3.76 22.43
CA GLU A 23 10.90 2.75 22.16
C GLU A 23 10.44 3.00 20.72
N HIS A 24 10.89 2.15 19.79
CA HIS A 24 10.34 2.10 18.44
C HIS A 24 8.89 1.65 18.61
N THR A 25 8.01 2.62 18.82
CA THR A 25 6.60 2.35 18.95
C THR A 25 6.09 2.12 17.55
N ALA A 26 5.68 0.88 17.30
CA ALA A 26 4.93 0.47 16.12
C ALA A 26 3.91 1.56 15.72
N PRO A 27 3.75 1.88 14.42
CA PRO A 27 2.76 2.84 13.98
C PRO A 27 1.36 2.35 14.38
N SER A 28 0.76 3.00 15.38
CA SER A 28 -0.62 2.76 15.75
C SER A 28 -1.56 3.05 14.56
N ALA A 29 -2.76 2.46 14.54
CA ALA A 29 -3.73 2.76 13.49
C ALA A 29 -4.02 4.28 13.35
N ALA A 30 -3.97 5.04 14.45
CA ALA A 30 -4.07 6.49 14.41
C ALA A 30 -2.87 7.15 13.71
N GLY A 31 -1.65 6.69 13.98
CA GLY A 31 -0.45 7.21 13.33
C GLY A 31 -0.40 6.89 11.83
N VAL A 32 -0.91 5.73 11.43
CA VAL A 32 -1.10 5.39 10.00
C VAL A 32 -2.12 6.34 9.37
N ALA A 33 -3.25 6.58 10.03
CA ALA A 33 -4.26 7.51 9.53
C ALA A 33 -3.73 8.95 9.39
N ASP A 34 -2.93 9.42 10.35
CA ASP A 34 -2.26 10.73 10.29
C ASP A 34 -1.29 10.80 9.10
N ALA A 35 -0.54 9.73 8.83
CA ALA A 35 0.38 9.67 7.68
C ALA A 35 -0.37 9.72 6.34
N LEU A 36 -1.48 8.99 6.21
CA LEU A 36 -2.31 9.03 5.01
C LEU A 36 -2.95 10.41 4.81
N ALA A 37 -3.42 11.05 5.89
CA ALA A 37 -3.97 12.40 5.83
C ALA A 37 -2.91 13.43 5.40
N ALA A 38 -1.66 13.29 5.86
CA ALA A 38 -0.56 14.14 5.44
C ALA A 38 -0.25 13.98 3.94
N VAL A 39 -0.25 12.74 3.42
CA VAL A 39 -0.09 12.48 1.97
C VAL A 39 -1.21 13.13 1.16
N ASP A 40 -2.46 13.00 1.60
CA ASP A 40 -3.62 13.61 0.93
C ASP A 40 -3.58 15.15 0.95
N GLU A 41 -3.12 15.76 2.05
CA GLU A 41 -2.97 17.21 2.15
C GLU A 41 -1.90 17.75 1.19
N ILE A 42 -0.82 16.99 0.98
CA ILE A 42 0.27 17.36 0.08
C ILE A 42 -0.14 17.17 -1.38
N ASP A 43 -0.73 16.01 -1.69
CA ASP A 43 -1.23 15.67 -3.03
C ASP A 43 -2.43 14.73 -2.96
N GLY A 44 -3.63 15.32 -2.95
CA GLY A 44 -4.90 14.59 -2.93
C GLY A 44 -5.24 13.81 -4.20
N SER A 45 -4.29 13.63 -5.13
CA SER A 45 -4.41 12.69 -6.25
C SER A 45 -3.73 11.33 -5.97
N LEU A 46 -2.96 11.21 -4.88
CA LEU A 46 -2.22 10.00 -4.54
C LEU A 46 -3.09 8.94 -3.87
N LEU A 47 -4.12 9.34 -3.12
CA LEU A 47 -5.03 8.42 -2.44
C LEU A 47 -6.35 8.30 -3.21
N LEU A 48 -6.82 7.07 -3.37
CA LEU A 48 -8.16 6.82 -3.90
C LEU A 48 -9.22 7.27 -2.90
N THR A 49 -10.37 7.69 -3.40
CA THR A 49 -11.53 7.97 -2.56
C THR A 49 -12.22 6.65 -2.17
N PRO A 50 -12.41 6.38 -0.87
CA PRO A 50 -13.18 5.22 -0.42
C PRO A 50 -14.64 5.27 -0.92
N THR A 51 -15.24 4.11 -1.19
CA THR A 51 -16.69 4.00 -1.40
C THR A 51 -17.46 4.15 -0.08
N ASP A 52 -18.72 4.59 -0.14
CA ASP A 52 -19.56 4.80 1.06
C ASP A 52 -19.68 3.56 1.98
N ASP A 53 -19.63 2.35 1.40
CA ASP A 53 -19.73 1.07 2.12
C ASP A 53 -18.35 0.42 2.36
N ALA A 54 -17.25 1.16 2.20
CA ALA A 54 -15.90 0.63 2.40
C ALA A 54 -15.65 0.18 3.85
N GLY A 55 -14.86 -0.88 4.01
CA GLY A 55 -14.53 -1.46 5.30
C GLY A 55 -14.20 -2.94 5.17
N VAL A 56 -14.19 -3.66 6.30
CA VAL A 56 -14.05 -5.12 6.31
C VAL A 56 -15.34 -5.81 5.86
N GLY A 57 -15.20 -6.97 5.23
CA GLY A 57 -16.29 -7.74 4.66
C GLY A 57 -16.41 -7.53 3.16
N SER A 58 -17.61 -7.77 2.64
CA SER A 58 -17.90 -7.77 1.20
C SER A 58 -18.57 -6.47 0.79
N VAL A 59 -17.92 -5.70 -0.08
CA VAL A 59 -18.37 -4.40 -0.59
C VAL A 59 -18.72 -4.55 -2.07
N GLU A 60 -19.93 -4.16 -2.47
CA GLU A 60 -20.31 -4.12 -3.89
C GLU A 60 -19.73 -2.87 -4.55
N VAL A 61 -18.90 -3.07 -5.58
CA VAL A 61 -18.20 -1.98 -6.28
C VAL A 61 -18.44 -2.12 -7.77
N GLY A 62 -19.16 -1.17 -8.36
CA GLY A 62 -19.46 -1.15 -9.79
C GLY A 62 -20.11 -2.45 -10.31
N GLN A 63 -19.33 -3.23 -11.05
CA GLN A 63 -19.77 -4.48 -11.70
C GLN A 63 -19.30 -5.75 -10.97
N GLY A 64 -18.74 -5.61 -9.77
CA GLY A 64 -18.22 -6.71 -8.99
C GLY A 64 -18.29 -6.44 -7.48
N THR A 65 -17.47 -7.20 -6.76
CA THR A 65 -17.42 -7.21 -5.31
C THR A 65 -15.96 -7.19 -4.88
N VAL A 66 -15.65 -6.41 -3.84
CA VAL A 66 -14.37 -6.43 -3.15
C VAL A 66 -14.58 -7.03 -1.76
N ALA A 67 -13.82 -8.05 -1.39
CA ALA A 67 -13.82 -8.56 -0.01
C ALA A 67 -12.51 -8.20 0.68
N VAL A 68 -12.62 -7.49 1.81
CA VAL A 68 -11.49 -7.11 2.67
C VAL A 68 -11.57 -7.90 3.98
N PRO A 69 -10.58 -8.73 4.32
CA PRO A 69 -10.67 -9.59 5.49
C PRO A 69 -10.39 -8.85 6.80
N THR A 70 -10.87 -9.39 7.93
CA THR A 70 -10.43 -8.91 9.25
C THR A 70 -9.01 -9.38 9.58
N SER A 71 -8.65 -10.61 9.17
CA SER A 71 -7.31 -11.15 9.38
C SER A 71 -6.38 -10.74 8.23
N PRO A 72 -5.14 -10.31 8.50
CA PRO A 72 -4.15 -10.06 7.45
C PRO A 72 -3.66 -11.35 6.73
N ASP A 73 -3.90 -12.53 7.32
CA ASP A 73 -3.57 -13.85 6.72
C ASP A 73 -4.39 -14.18 5.46
N ASP A 74 -5.61 -13.65 5.42
CA ASP A 74 -6.58 -13.89 4.37
C ASP A 74 -6.35 -12.94 3.18
N ASP A 75 -6.70 -13.38 1.98
CA ASP A 75 -6.53 -12.58 0.77
C ASP A 75 -7.62 -11.49 0.67
N ILE A 76 -7.23 -10.31 0.20
CA ILE A 76 -8.15 -9.34 -0.36
C ILE A 76 -8.58 -9.86 -1.74
N THR A 77 -9.89 -9.89 -2.00
CA THR A 77 -10.41 -10.44 -3.26
C THR A 77 -11.22 -9.42 -4.02
N MET A 78 -11.04 -9.36 -5.34
CA MET A 78 -11.87 -8.61 -6.27
C MET A 78 -12.50 -9.58 -7.25
N SER A 79 -13.82 -9.70 -7.21
CA SER A 79 -14.58 -10.65 -8.01
C SER A 79 -15.51 -9.92 -8.96
N ALA A 80 -15.35 -10.13 -10.27
CA ALA A 80 -16.37 -9.72 -11.23
C ALA A 80 -17.57 -10.68 -11.15
N ARG A 81 -18.79 -10.19 -11.38
CA ARG A 81 -20.00 -11.03 -11.35
C ARG A 81 -19.91 -12.21 -12.33
N GLY A 82 -19.52 -13.38 -11.81
CA GLY A 82 -19.58 -14.68 -12.47
C GLY A 82 -18.38 -15.10 -13.33
N GLN A 83 -17.21 -14.45 -13.28
CA GLN A 83 -16.09 -14.76 -14.20
C GLN A 83 -14.69 -14.73 -13.56
N ASP A 84 -14.17 -13.55 -13.23
CA ASP A 84 -12.75 -13.36 -12.87
C ASP A 84 -12.62 -13.02 -11.38
N VAL A 85 -11.70 -13.69 -10.69
CA VAL A 85 -11.33 -13.40 -9.29
C VAL A 85 -9.85 -13.06 -9.25
N LEU A 86 -9.52 -11.88 -8.73
CA LEU A 86 -8.16 -11.55 -8.31
C LEU A 86 -8.10 -11.65 -6.80
N SER A 87 -7.17 -12.45 -6.28
CA SER A 87 -6.89 -12.52 -4.85
C SER A 87 -5.44 -12.11 -4.59
N VAL A 88 -5.25 -11.21 -3.63
CA VAL A 88 -3.95 -10.62 -3.29
C VAL A 88 -3.79 -10.68 -1.78
N ARG A 89 -2.70 -11.28 -1.30
CA ARG A 89 -2.29 -11.23 0.11
C ARG A 89 -1.43 -9.98 0.33
N LEU A 90 -1.68 -9.27 1.44
CA LEU A 90 -0.89 -8.11 1.84
C LEU A 90 0.53 -8.53 2.26
N PRO A 91 1.53 -7.66 2.11
CA PRO A 91 2.82 -7.82 2.78
C PRO A 91 2.57 -7.95 4.28
N MET A 92 3.38 -8.75 4.99
CA MET A 92 3.33 -8.95 6.46
C MET A 92 2.18 -9.78 7.05
N ALA A 93 1.44 -10.52 6.23
CA ALA A 93 0.27 -11.29 6.66
C ALA A 93 0.43 -12.00 8.02
N ASP A 94 1.60 -12.60 8.28
CA ASP A 94 1.87 -13.39 9.48
C ASP A 94 2.14 -12.56 10.77
N ASP A 95 2.53 -11.29 10.64
CA ASP A 95 3.02 -10.45 11.76
C ASP A 95 2.11 -9.25 12.09
N ALA A 96 1.09 -8.97 11.26
CA ALA A 96 0.14 -7.88 11.50
C ALA A 96 -0.98 -8.26 12.49
N ALA A 97 -1.50 -7.25 13.18
CA ALA A 97 -2.70 -7.36 13.97
C ALA A 97 -3.96 -7.35 13.08
N ASN A 98 -5.10 -7.78 13.65
CA ASN A 98 -6.39 -7.69 12.98
C ASN A 98 -6.73 -6.25 12.57
N ALA A 99 -7.51 -6.17 11.49
CA ALA A 99 -7.96 -4.93 10.89
C ALA A 99 -8.66 -3.97 11.86
N VAL A 100 -8.34 -2.68 11.73
CA VAL A 100 -9.04 -1.54 12.33
C VAL A 100 -9.66 -0.73 11.20
N VAL A 101 -10.97 -0.47 11.27
CA VAL A 101 -11.69 0.33 10.26
C VAL A 101 -11.78 1.78 10.71
N MET A 102 -11.38 2.69 9.84
CA MET A 102 -11.44 4.14 10.04
C MET A 102 -12.82 4.70 9.68
N GLU A 103 -13.07 5.98 10.01
CA GLU A 103 -14.38 6.63 9.77
C GLU A 103 -14.74 6.74 8.28
N ASP A 104 -13.74 6.89 7.41
CA ASP A 104 -13.87 6.95 5.96
C ASP A 104 -13.96 5.58 5.28
N GLY A 105 -13.90 4.48 6.05
CA GLY A 105 -13.91 3.11 5.54
C GLY A 105 -12.52 2.57 5.17
N THR A 106 -11.45 3.35 5.31
CA THR A 106 -10.08 2.85 5.17
C THR A 106 -9.81 1.75 6.21
N VAL A 107 -9.28 0.62 5.77
CA VAL A 107 -8.97 -0.53 6.63
C VAL A 107 -7.47 -0.56 6.89
N ILE A 108 -7.07 -0.55 8.16
CA ILE A 108 -5.66 -0.56 8.57
C ILE A 108 -5.33 -1.88 9.24
N TYR A 109 -4.19 -2.47 8.88
CA TYR A 109 -3.59 -3.65 9.48
C TYR A 109 -2.31 -3.21 10.20
N PRO A 110 -2.38 -2.95 11.52
CA PRO A 110 -1.23 -2.45 12.26
C PRO A 110 -0.12 -3.49 12.35
N GLY A 111 1.12 -3.09 12.08
CA GLY A 111 2.30 -3.89 12.40
C GLY A 111 3.42 -3.06 13.03
N GLU A 112 4.52 -3.72 13.37
CA GLU A 112 5.62 -3.09 14.12
C GLU A 112 6.58 -2.29 13.24
N GLU A 113 7.15 -2.92 12.22
CA GLU A 113 8.10 -2.27 11.31
C GLU A 113 7.41 -1.47 10.21
N PHE A 114 6.20 -1.85 9.85
CA PHE A 114 5.34 -1.12 8.92
C PHE A 114 3.89 -1.49 9.21
N SER A 115 2.94 -0.86 8.53
CA SER A 115 1.52 -1.20 8.58
C SER A 115 0.95 -1.25 7.17
N GLY A 116 0.02 -2.17 6.93
CA GLY A 116 -0.77 -2.20 5.71
C GLY A 116 -2.03 -1.34 5.85
N SER A 117 -2.49 -0.72 4.77
CA SER A 117 -3.84 -0.19 4.69
C SER A 117 -4.50 -0.47 3.35
N VAL A 118 -5.83 -0.50 3.33
CA VAL A 118 -6.63 -0.84 2.17
C VAL A 118 -7.73 0.20 2.02
N ILE A 119 -7.75 0.83 0.85
CA ILE A 119 -8.84 1.71 0.41
C ILE A 119 -9.60 0.99 -0.70
N VAL A 120 -10.90 0.77 -0.49
CA VAL A 120 -11.81 0.23 -1.50
C VAL A 120 -12.44 1.40 -2.25
N SER A 121 -12.23 1.47 -3.57
CA SER A 121 -12.70 2.55 -4.44
C SER A 121 -13.51 2.02 -5.62
N ASP A 122 -14.15 2.90 -6.39
CA ASP A 122 -14.91 2.54 -7.59
C ASP A 122 -14.10 1.81 -8.67
N ILE A 123 -12.77 2.00 -8.70
CA ILE A 123 -11.90 1.49 -9.76
C ILE A 123 -11.13 0.22 -9.36
N GLY A 124 -11.20 -0.16 -8.09
CA GLY A 124 -10.43 -1.24 -7.49
C GLY A 124 -9.99 -0.91 -6.07
N VAL A 125 -8.84 -1.45 -5.66
CA VAL A 125 -8.31 -1.27 -4.31
C VAL A 125 -6.94 -0.60 -4.35
N GLN A 126 -6.68 0.28 -3.40
CA GLN A 126 -5.33 0.76 -3.12
C GLN A 126 -4.85 0.09 -1.84
N MET A 127 -3.70 -0.59 -1.93
CA MET A 127 -3.06 -1.25 -0.80
C MET A 127 -1.82 -0.46 -0.45
N LEU A 128 -1.83 0.28 0.66
CA LEU A 128 -0.69 1.10 1.04
C LEU A 128 0.14 0.42 2.10
N THR A 129 1.42 0.76 2.09
CA THR A 129 2.40 0.39 3.10
C THR A 129 2.86 1.66 3.81
N THR A 130 2.67 1.75 5.12
CA THR A 130 3.22 2.81 5.96
C THR A 130 4.45 2.28 6.69
N ILE A 131 5.62 2.68 6.23
CA ILE A 131 6.95 2.27 6.70
C ILE A 131 7.31 3.10 7.93
N ALA A 132 7.51 2.43 9.07
CA ALA A 132 7.64 3.10 10.36
C ALA A 132 8.96 3.86 10.54
N GLY A 133 10.06 3.33 10.00
CA GLY A 133 11.38 3.85 10.30
C GLY A 133 12.50 3.31 9.40
N PRO A 134 13.75 3.73 9.65
CA PRO A 134 14.91 3.35 8.85
C PRO A 134 15.30 1.87 8.98
N GLU A 135 14.88 1.20 10.05
CA GLU A 135 15.13 -0.24 10.28
C GLU A 135 14.06 -1.13 9.62
N SER A 136 12.98 -0.54 9.08
CA SER A 136 11.92 -1.28 8.40
C SER A 136 12.45 -1.96 7.13
N PRO A 137 11.82 -3.06 6.69
CA PRO A 137 12.18 -3.73 5.43
C PRO A 137 12.10 -2.80 4.23
N VAL A 138 12.87 -3.09 3.18
CA VAL A 138 12.83 -2.33 1.92
C VAL A 138 12.00 -3.01 0.82
N ALA A 139 11.57 -4.26 1.05
CA ALA A 139 10.87 -5.09 0.07
C ALA A 139 9.52 -5.56 0.61
N TYR A 140 8.45 -5.26 -0.12
CA TYR A 140 7.07 -5.50 0.29
C TYR A 140 6.36 -6.41 -0.72
N SER A 141 6.06 -7.63 -0.29
CA SER A 141 5.57 -8.71 -1.16
C SER A 141 4.05 -8.82 -1.14
N TYR A 142 3.43 -8.64 -2.30
CA TYR A 142 2.02 -8.91 -2.56
C TYR A 142 1.90 -10.23 -3.30
N GLU A 143 1.40 -11.27 -2.63
CA GLU A 143 1.24 -12.60 -3.25
C GLU A 143 -0.10 -12.71 -3.96
N LEU A 144 -0.09 -13.11 -5.23
CA LEU A 144 -1.30 -13.31 -6.01
C LEU A 144 -1.66 -14.80 -6.12
N SER A 145 -2.94 -15.11 -5.97
CA SER A 145 -3.47 -16.42 -6.38
C SER A 145 -3.76 -16.41 -7.88
N LEU A 146 -2.83 -16.93 -8.69
CA LEU A 146 -2.96 -17.00 -10.14
C LEU A 146 -3.63 -18.30 -10.60
N GLU A 147 -4.57 -18.20 -11.56
CA GLU A 147 -5.16 -19.37 -12.20
C GLU A 147 -4.17 -20.08 -13.15
N PRO A 148 -4.38 -21.37 -13.47
CA PRO A 148 -3.52 -22.09 -14.41
C PRO A 148 -3.36 -21.38 -15.76
N GLY A 149 -2.12 -21.02 -16.08
CA GLY A 149 -1.77 -20.33 -17.33
C GLY A 149 -1.76 -18.80 -17.22
N GLN A 150 -2.15 -18.22 -16.08
CA GLN A 150 -1.92 -16.82 -15.78
C GLN A 150 -0.46 -16.56 -15.40
N THR A 151 0.03 -15.37 -15.75
CA THR A 151 1.38 -14.92 -15.40
C THR A 151 1.34 -13.45 -15.02
N LEU A 152 2.02 -13.10 -13.93
CA LEU A 152 2.29 -11.72 -13.53
C LEU A 152 3.54 -11.22 -14.27
N ARG A 153 3.49 -9.98 -14.79
CA ARG A 153 4.61 -9.37 -15.53
C ARG A 153 4.66 -7.87 -15.30
N ILE A 154 5.87 -7.32 -15.22
CA ILE A 154 6.11 -5.88 -15.25
C ILE A 154 5.89 -5.38 -16.68
N VAL A 155 5.22 -4.24 -16.80
CA VAL A 155 4.97 -3.55 -18.07
C VAL A 155 5.14 -2.05 -17.86
N GLU A 156 6.15 -1.47 -18.52
CA GLU A 156 6.71 -0.15 -18.17
C GLU A 156 7.15 -0.18 -16.69
N ASP A 157 6.54 0.66 -15.84
CA ASP A 157 6.81 0.67 -14.40
C ASP A 157 5.66 0.07 -13.57
N GLY A 158 4.55 -0.33 -14.20
CA GLY A 158 3.44 -1.02 -13.53
C GLY A 158 3.51 -2.54 -13.71
N ALA A 159 2.44 -3.23 -13.36
CA ALA A 159 2.35 -4.68 -13.57
C ALA A 159 1.00 -5.10 -14.15
N VAL A 160 0.97 -6.24 -14.83
CA VAL A 160 -0.26 -6.86 -15.34
C VAL A 160 -0.25 -8.36 -15.10
N VAL A 161 -1.44 -8.91 -14.81
CA VAL A 161 -1.70 -10.34 -14.90
C VAL A 161 -2.25 -10.63 -16.28
N VAL A 162 -1.65 -11.58 -17.00
CA VAL A 162 -2.10 -11.98 -18.33
C VAL A 162 -2.38 -13.47 -18.40
N ASN A 163 -3.43 -13.85 -19.12
CA ASN A 163 -3.72 -15.22 -19.51
C ASN A 163 -2.70 -15.73 -20.55
N GLY A 164 -2.70 -17.05 -20.78
CA GLY A 164 -1.85 -17.70 -21.77
C GLY A 164 -2.06 -17.22 -23.21
N ASP A 165 -3.23 -16.63 -23.52
CA ASP A 165 -3.53 -16.03 -24.82
C ASP A 165 -3.12 -14.54 -24.93
N GLY A 166 -2.55 -13.97 -23.86
CA GLY A 166 -2.11 -12.58 -23.79
C GLY A 166 -3.20 -11.58 -23.38
N SER A 167 -4.43 -12.02 -23.11
CA SER A 167 -5.47 -11.13 -22.55
C SER A 167 -5.12 -10.71 -21.12
N ILE A 168 -5.38 -9.44 -20.79
CA ILE A 168 -5.06 -8.84 -19.50
C ILE A 168 -6.24 -9.06 -18.54
N VAL A 169 -5.94 -9.62 -17.37
CA VAL A 169 -6.91 -9.98 -16.31
C VAL A 169 -6.93 -8.91 -15.22
N ALA A 170 -5.75 -8.44 -14.81
CA ALA A 170 -5.58 -7.44 -13.78
C ALA A 170 -4.43 -6.50 -14.16
N ALA A 171 -4.47 -5.28 -13.62
CA ALA A 171 -3.42 -4.30 -13.80
C ALA A 171 -3.14 -3.58 -12.48
N VAL A 172 -1.88 -3.27 -12.27
CA VAL A 172 -1.35 -2.53 -11.13
C VAL A 172 -0.79 -1.22 -11.66
N ALA A 173 -1.10 -0.11 -10.98
CA ALA A 173 -0.55 1.20 -11.29
C ALA A 173 0.99 1.19 -11.20
N GLN A 174 1.63 2.25 -11.70
CA GLN A 174 3.04 2.49 -11.42
C GLN A 174 3.22 2.80 -9.92
N PRO A 175 4.32 2.35 -9.30
CA PRO A 175 4.55 2.56 -7.88
C PRO A 175 4.89 4.01 -7.60
N TRP A 176 4.51 4.47 -6.42
CA TRP A 176 5.01 5.69 -5.81
C TRP A 176 5.30 5.47 -4.33
N ALA A 177 6.21 6.28 -3.80
CA ALA A 177 6.46 6.40 -2.37
C ALA A 177 6.68 7.88 -2.02
N ARG A 178 6.17 8.29 -0.85
CA ARG A 178 6.29 9.64 -0.28
C ARG A 178 6.75 9.54 1.16
N ASP A 179 7.72 10.36 1.52
CA ASP A 179 8.16 10.50 2.91
C ASP A 179 7.22 11.44 3.70
N ALA A 180 7.48 11.61 4.99
CA ALA A 180 6.60 12.42 5.85
C ALA A 180 6.63 13.94 5.54
N ASP A 181 7.63 14.41 4.79
CA ASP A 181 7.70 15.79 4.30
C ASP A 181 7.06 15.93 2.90
N GLY A 182 6.60 14.82 2.31
CA GLY A 182 5.99 14.76 0.97
C GLY A 182 6.98 14.60 -0.17
N GLU A 183 8.27 14.37 0.13
CA GLU A 183 9.29 14.19 -0.87
C GLU A 183 9.20 12.79 -1.50
N GLU A 184 9.54 12.68 -2.78
CA GLU A 184 9.50 11.39 -3.48
C GLU A 184 10.62 10.47 -2.98
N VAL A 185 10.25 9.26 -2.60
CA VAL A 185 11.20 8.17 -2.32
C VAL A 185 11.23 7.25 -3.54
N ALA A 186 12.44 6.90 -4.00
CA ALA A 186 12.59 6.01 -5.14
C ALA A 186 11.99 4.62 -4.84
N THR A 187 11.23 4.09 -5.79
CA THR A 187 10.58 2.78 -5.68
C THR A 187 10.39 2.14 -7.06
N HIS A 188 10.39 0.82 -7.11
CA HIS A 188 10.10 0.04 -8.32
C HIS A 188 9.47 -1.31 -7.96
N TYR A 189 8.86 -1.96 -8.95
CA TYR A 189 8.40 -3.34 -8.80
C TYR A 189 9.43 -4.35 -9.30
N GLU A 190 9.45 -5.50 -8.64
CA GLU A 190 10.04 -6.75 -9.09
C GLU A 190 8.96 -7.85 -9.10
N VAL A 191 9.17 -8.90 -9.88
CA VAL A 191 8.25 -10.05 -9.95
C VAL A 191 9.02 -11.33 -9.73
N ASP A 192 8.56 -12.12 -8.75
CA ASP A 192 9.00 -13.49 -8.52
C ASP A 192 7.79 -14.44 -8.60
N GLY A 193 7.67 -15.17 -9.72
CA GLY A 193 6.55 -16.09 -9.95
C GLY A 193 5.18 -15.40 -9.94
N SER A 194 4.43 -15.61 -8.86
CA SER A 194 3.11 -15.03 -8.62
C SER A 194 3.13 -13.90 -7.58
N THR A 195 4.30 -13.39 -7.22
CA THR A 195 4.46 -12.34 -6.21
C THR A 195 4.92 -11.05 -6.88
N LEU A 196 4.19 -9.95 -6.63
CA LEU A 196 4.63 -8.60 -6.94
C LEU A 196 5.40 -8.08 -5.72
N ILE A 197 6.64 -7.66 -5.90
CA ILE A 197 7.46 -7.12 -4.81
C ILE A 197 7.67 -5.65 -5.11
N GLN A 198 7.24 -4.76 -4.21
CA GLN A 198 7.62 -3.36 -4.27
C GLN A 198 8.90 -3.15 -3.48
N ILE A 199 9.93 -2.61 -4.12
CA ILE A 199 11.15 -2.15 -3.47
C ILE A 199 11.01 -0.65 -3.20
N VAL A 200 11.27 -0.21 -1.96
CA VAL A 200 11.26 1.19 -1.57
C VAL A 200 12.63 1.55 -1.00
N ASP A 201 13.36 2.43 -1.67
CA ASP A 201 14.78 2.75 -1.36
C ASP A 201 14.94 3.72 -0.16
N HIS A 202 14.11 3.58 0.88
CA HIS A 202 14.06 4.52 2.01
C HIS A 202 15.24 4.37 2.98
N ALA A 203 15.74 3.15 3.20
CA ALA A 203 16.73 2.89 4.26
C ALA A 203 18.14 3.41 3.93
N SER A 204 18.47 3.51 2.64
CA SER A 204 19.79 3.95 2.17
C SER A 204 19.84 5.40 1.68
N ALA A 205 18.67 6.03 1.52
CA ALA A 205 18.56 7.41 1.07
C ALA A 205 18.81 8.39 2.23
N GLU A 206 19.55 9.46 1.95
CA GLU A 206 19.79 10.53 2.91
C GLU A 206 18.56 11.45 3.00
N GLY A 207 18.18 11.84 4.22
CA GLY A 207 17.16 12.86 4.44
C GLY A 207 15.71 12.37 4.37
N VAL A 208 15.46 11.07 4.29
CA VAL A 208 14.09 10.52 4.31
C VAL A 208 13.43 10.75 5.67
N ALA A 209 12.27 11.42 5.65
CA ALA A 209 11.43 11.62 6.82
C ALA A 209 10.41 10.47 6.99
N TYR A 210 10.24 9.96 8.21
CA TYR A 210 9.31 8.86 8.50
C TYR A 210 8.02 9.35 9.18
N PRO A 211 6.88 8.66 8.95
CA PRO A 211 6.75 7.45 8.15
C PRO A 211 6.78 7.72 6.63
N VAL A 212 7.26 6.73 5.87
CA VAL A 212 7.14 6.72 4.40
C VAL A 212 5.86 5.96 4.04
N VAL A 213 5.07 6.48 3.10
CA VAL A 213 3.88 5.81 2.57
C VAL A 213 4.15 5.41 1.13
N ALA A 214 3.84 4.17 0.77
CA ALA A 214 4.01 3.62 -0.58
C ALA A 214 2.76 2.83 -1.03
N ASP A 215 2.50 2.75 -2.34
CA ASP A 215 1.35 2.04 -2.91
C ASP A 215 1.72 0.70 -3.59
N PRO A 216 0.75 -0.19 -3.81
CA PRO A 216 0.12 -0.23 -5.14
C PRO A 216 -1.38 0.10 -5.17
N ILE A 217 -1.81 0.71 -6.29
CA ILE A 217 -3.21 0.63 -6.78
C ILE A 217 -3.42 -0.60 -7.67
N TRP A 218 -4.42 -1.41 -7.34
CA TRP A 218 -4.88 -2.56 -8.11
C TRP A 218 -6.20 -2.23 -8.81
N LEU A 219 -6.21 -2.21 -10.15
CA LEU A 219 -7.45 -2.07 -10.90
C LEU A 219 -8.28 -3.35 -10.85
N ALA A 220 -9.56 -3.18 -10.60
CA ALA A 220 -10.49 -4.30 -10.55
C ALA A 220 -10.63 -5.00 -11.91
N PRO A 221 -10.82 -6.35 -11.95
CA PRO A 221 -10.93 -7.10 -13.20
C PRO A 221 -12.01 -6.57 -14.15
N TRP A 222 -13.15 -6.10 -13.65
CA TRP A 222 -14.22 -5.54 -14.50
C TRP A 222 -13.83 -4.21 -15.16
N VAL A 223 -13.01 -3.38 -14.50
CA VAL A 223 -12.47 -2.14 -15.07
C VAL A 223 -11.48 -2.48 -16.17
N VAL A 224 -10.55 -3.39 -15.88
CA VAL A 224 -9.55 -3.87 -16.85
C VAL A 224 -10.22 -4.45 -18.08
N ARG A 225 -11.22 -5.32 -17.90
CA ARG A 225 -12.01 -5.91 -18.99
C ARG A 225 -12.69 -4.85 -19.85
N CYS A 226 -13.24 -3.80 -19.25
CA CYS A 226 -13.85 -2.71 -20.01
C CYS A 226 -12.80 -1.96 -20.85
N LEU A 227 -11.64 -1.62 -20.26
CA LEU A 227 -10.54 -0.93 -20.95
C LEU A 227 -9.99 -1.75 -22.12
N VAL A 228 -9.79 -3.05 -21.92
CA VAL A 228 -9.39 -3.98 -22.99
C VAL A 228 -10.47 -4.05 -24.08
N GLY A 229 -11.75 -4.08 -23.70
CA GLY A 229 -12.88 -4.14 -24.63
C GLY A 229 -12.99 -2.94 -25.57
N ILE A 230 -12.46 -1.78 -25.17
CA ILE A 230 -12.35 -0.58 -26.02
C ILE A 230 -10.98 -0.43 -26.69
N GLY A 231 -10.11 -1.44 -26.59
CA GLY A 231 -8.82 -1.51 -27.28
C GLY A 231 -7.63 -0.88 -26.57
N ILE A 232 -7.72 -0.58 -25.26
CA ILE A 232 -6.59 -0.05 -24.49
C ILE A 232 -5.63 -1.19 -24.12
N ASN A 233 -4.33 -0.99 -24.36
CA ASN A 233 -3.29 -1.97 -24.07
C ASN A 233 -2.72 -1.83 -22.64
N GLY A 234 -2.03 -2.87 -22.16
CA GLY A 234 -1.46 -2.93 -20.80
C GLY A 234 -0.68 -1.69 -20.36
N PRO A 235 0.34 -1.23 -21.11
CA PRO A 235 1.10 -0.01 -20.77
C PRO A 235 0.24 1.26 -20.63
N THR A 236 -0.91 1.31 -21.31
CA THR A 236 -1.84 2.44 -21.19
C THR A 236 -2.80 2.24 -20.03
N ILE A 237 -3.19 1.01 -19.72
CA ILE A 237 -4.00 0.68 -18.54
C ILE A 237 -3.25 1.06 -17.25
N THR A 238 -1.95 0.73 -17.13
CA THR A 238 -1.15 1.07 -15.94
C THR A 238 -1.05 2.59 -15.74
N ARG A 239 -0.86 3.35 -16.83
CA ARG A 239 -0.88 4.84 -16.77
C ARG A 239 -2.25 5.44 -16.45
N ILE A 240 -3.34 4.79 -16.88
CA ILE A 240 -4.69 5.19 -16.47
C ILE A 240 -4.85 5.01 -14.96
N ALA A 241 -4.37 3.89 -14.40
CA ALA A 241 -4.42 3.64 -12.96
C ALA A 241 -3.65 4.70 -12.15
N SER A 242 -2.49 5.14 -12.63
CA SER A 242 -1.66 6.17 -11.99
C SER A 242 -2.12 7.61 -12.18
N SER A 243 -3.26 7.86 -12.82
CA SER A 243 -3.68 9.24 -13.15
C SER A 243 -4.38 10.00 -12.01
N GLY A 244 -4.65 9.33 -10.88
CA GLY A 244 -5.13 9.94 -9.63
C GLY A 244 -6.56 10.48 -9.63
N SER A 245 -7.24 10.64 -10.78
CA SER A 245 -8.66 11.02 -10.80
C SER A 245 -9.39 10.67 -12.11
N PRO A 246 -10.72 10.41 -12.06
CA PRO A 246 -11.52 10.23 -13.28
C PRO A 246 -11.46 11.44 -14.23
N GLY A 247 -11.28 12.66 -13.70
CA GLY A 247 -11.12 13.87 -14.49
C GLY A 247 -9.82 13.89 -15.30
N ALA A 248 -8.71 13.48 -14.69
CA ALA A 248 -7.44 13.30 -15.39
C ALA A 248 -7.54 12.22 -16.47
N VAL A 249 -8.26 11.14 -16.20
CA VAL A 249 -8.49 10.08 -17.20
C VAL A 249 -9.29 10.59 -18.39
N LEU A 250 -10.38 11.32 -18.13
CA LEU A 250 -11.18 11.90 -19.19
C LEU A 250 -10.35 12.84 -20.07
N ALA A 251 -9.47 13.65 -19.47
CA ALA A 251 -8.63 14.60 -20.19
C ALA A 251 -7.53 13.91 -21.02
N ALA A 252 -6.85 12.90 -20.47
CA ALA A 252 -5.67 12.29 -21.09
C ALA A 252 -5.98 11.06 -21.96
N PHE A 253 -7.03 10.30 -21.63
CA PHE A 253 -7.35 9.01 -22.27
C PHE A 253 -8.76 8.97 -22.88
N GLY A 254 -9.54 10.04 -22.70
CA GLY A 254 -10.81 10.26 -23.38
C GLY A 254 -12.01 9.60 -22.71
N TYR A 255 -13.19 9.84 -23.31
CA TYR A 255 -14.48 9.50 -22.70
C TYR A 255 -14.70 7.99 -22.50
N GLY A 256 -14.18 7.14 -23.39
CA GLY A 256 -14.31 5.68 -23.27
C GLY A 256 -13.63 5.13 -22.03
N ALA A 257 -12.37 5.53 -21.78
CA ALA A 257 -11.62 5.11 -20.60
C ALA A 257 -12.27 5.62 -19.30
N PHE A 258 -12.72 6.88 -19.30
CA PHE A 258 -13.47 7.46 -18.19
C PHE A 258 -14.74 6.66 -17.86
N ARG A 259 -15.49 6.22 -18.88
CA ARG A 259 -16.72 5.43 -18.73
C ARG A 259 -16.47 4.08 -18.07
N CYS A 260 -15.36 3.43 -18.41
CA CYS A 260 -14.95 2.19 -17.76
C CYS A 260 -14.69 2.36 -16.26
N LEU A 261 -14.06 3.46 -15.84
CA LEU A 261 -13.76 3.72 -14.43
C LEU A 261 -15.00 4.02 -13.59
N ILE A 262 -16.02 4.64 -14.18
CA ILE A 262 -17.29 4.90 -13.47
C ILE A 262 -18.31 3.77 -13.65
N GLY A 263 -17.89 2.62 -14.18
CA GLY A 263 -18.72 1.42 -14.33
C GLY A 263 -19.89 1.55 -15.31
N ARG A 264 -19.77 2.37 -16.37
CA ARG A 264 -20.88 2.69 -17.29
C ARG A 264 -20.60 2.51 -18.77
#